data_AF-A0A7S4K114-F1
#
_entry.id   AF-A0A7S4K114-F1
#
_cell.length_a   1.000
_cell.length_b   1.000
_cell.length_c   1.000
_cell.angle_alpha   90.00
_cell.angle_beta   90.00
_cell.angle_gamma   90.00
#
_symmetry.space_group_name_H-M   'P 1'
#
loop_
_entity.id
_entity.type
_entity.pdbx_description
1 polymer ?
#
loop_
_entity_poly.entity_id
_entity_poly.type
_entity_poly.pdbx_seq_one_letter_code
_entity_poly.pdbx_strand_id
1 'polypeptide(L)'
;AGMLGRAGSVRELIEAGAEVGAKDVERKTLVHWAAEYGHMEVLKTVEEECGKETLRTLMMEKDELGVTCAHEASGRGHLEVLRYVVATCGEELLREKDMNGRTFAHMASAEGHLEVLRYVVETCGEEVLREKDK
;
A
#
# COMPACT_ATOMS: atom_id res chain seq x y z
N ALA A 1 3.42 6.22 14.62
CA ALA A 1 2.68 7.41 14.15
C ALA A 1 1.88 7.12 12.89
N GLY A 2 2.47 6.44 11.89
CA GLY A 2 1.78 6.02 10.66
C GLY A 2 0.53 5.14 10.90
N MET A 3 0.66 4.07 11.68
CA MET A 3 -0.47 3.19 12.08
C MET A 3 -1.64 3.94 12.73
N LEU A 4 -1.37 5.03 13.44
CA LEU A 4 -2.40 5.78 14.18
C LEU A 4 -2.95 6.97 13.38
N GLY A 5 -2.54 7.13 12.12
CA GLY A 5 -2.98 8.25 11.27
C GLY A 5 -2.50 9.62 11.73
N ARG A 6 -1.52 9.68 12.63
CA ARG A 6 -1.02 10.94 13.21
C ARG A 6 -0.02 11.62 12.25
N ALA A 7 -0.54 12.22 11.18
CA ALA A 7 0.25 12.91 10.16
C ALA A 7 1.19 13.99 10.75
N GLY A 8 0.71 14.80 11.70
CA GLY A 8 1.55 15.79 12.38
C GLY A 8 2.76 15.18 13.11
N SER A 9 2.55 14.07 13.83
CA SER A 9 3.66 13.35 14.46
C SER A 9 4.59 12.68 13.46
N VAL A 10 4.08 12.26 12.29
CA VAL A 10 4.94 11.73 11.21
C VAL A 10 5.85 12.83 10.68
N ARG A 11 5.31 14.03 10.43
CA ARG A 11 6.08 15.21 10.02
C ARG A 11 7.16 15.57 11.02
N GLU A 12 6.79 15.75 12.29
CA GLU A 12 7.73 16.08 13.36
C GLU A 12 8.88 15.06 13.48
N LEU A 13 8.58 13.77 13.32
CA LEU A 13 9.60 12.73 13.34
C LEU A 13 10.54 12.82 12.13
N ILE A 14 10.01 13.06 10.92
CA ILE A 14 10.83 13.22 9.71
C ILE A 14 11.72 14.46 9.83
N GLU A 15 11.17 15.60 10.28
CA GLU A 15 11.93 16.83 10.54
C GLU A 15 13.02 16.64 11.60
N ALA A 16 12.78 15.78 12.60
CA ALA A 16 13.76 15.39 13.60
C ALA A 16 14.83 14.40 13.09
N GLY A 17 14.77 13.99 11.81
CA GLY A 17 15.73 13.08 11.18
C GLY A 17 15.43 11.60 11.39
N ALA A 18 14.18 11.23 11.72
CA ALA A 18 13.80 9.83 11.78
C ALA A 18 13.90 9.16 10.41
N GLU A 19 14.35 7.90 10.39
CA GLU A 19 14.42 7.12 9.17
C GLU A 19 13.03 6.70 8.71
N VAL A 20 12.52 7.32 7.65
CA VAL A 20 11.20 7.03 7.06
C VAL A 20 11.06 5.59 6.56
N GLY A 21 12.18 4.98 6.16
CA GLY A 21 12.26 3.59 5.71
C GLY A 21 12.42 2.56 6.81
N ALA A 22 12.34 2.97 8.09
CA ALA A 22 12.45 2.05 9.21
C ALA A 22 11.41 0.94 9.11
N LYS A 23 11.86 -0.28 9.37
CA LYS A 23 11.07 -1.51 9.31
C LYS A 23 10.87 -2.06 10.72
N ASP A 24 9.70 -2.58 10.99
CA ASP A 24 9.43 -3.34 12.21
C ASP A 24 9.88 -4.80 12.08
N VAL A 25 9.49 -5.62 13.06
CA VAL A 25 9.84 -7.04 13.14
C VAL A 25 9.22 -7.88 12.02
N GLU A 26 8.15 -7.42 11.38
CA GLU A 26 7.50 -8.09 10.23
C GLU A 26 8.01 -7.49 8.91
N ARG A 27 9.08 -6.68 8.96
CA ARG A 27 9.63 -5.90 7.85
C ARG A 27 8.66 -4.86 7.27
N LYS A 28 7.58 -4.54 7.97
CA LYS A 28 6.62 -3.53 7.54
C LYS A 28 7.19 -2.14 7.75
N THR A 29 7.03 -1.29 6.75
CA THR A 29 7.34 0.15 6.81
C THR A 29 6.11 0.95 7.21
N LEU A 30 6.27 2.25 7.48
CA LEU A 30 5.15 3.11 7.85
C LEU A 30 4.03 3.12 6.80
N VAL A 31 4.35 2.93 5.51
CA VAL A 31 3.36 2.95 4.42
C VAL A 31 2.51 1.69 4.38
N HIS A 32 3.00 0.55 4.87
CA HIS A 32 2.19 -0.66 5.04
C HIS A 32 1.08 -0.39 6.05
N TRP A 33 1.45 0.15 7.21
CA TRP A 33 0.50 0.50 8.26
C TRP A 33 -0.48 1.60 7.83
N ALA A 34 0.01 2.66 7.18
CA ALA A 34 -0.86 3.71 6.67
C ALA A 34 -1.86 3.17 5.64
N ALA A 35 -1.43 2.22 4.79
CA ALA A 35 -2.30 1.60 3.81
C ALA A 35 -3.32 0.63 4.42
N GLU A 36 -2.90 -0.19 5.39
CA GLU A 36 -3.78 -1.12 6.11
C GLU A 36 -4.92 -0.39 6.84
N TYR A 37 -4.65 0.80 7.39
CA TYR A 37 -5.66 1.58 8.13
C TYR A 37 -6.26 2.74 7.32
N GLY A 38 -5.93 2.86 6.03
CA GLY A 38 -6.54 3.86 5.14
C GLY A 38 -6.11 5.31 5.41
N HIS A 39 -4.95 5.51 6.01
CA HIS A 39 -4.46 6.82 6.43
C HIS A 39 -3.77 7.59 5.28
N MET A 40 -4.57 8.09 4.35
CA MET A 40 -4.10 8.87 3.19
C MET A 40 -3.21 10.07 3.57
N GLU A 41 -3.58 10.80 4.62
CA GLU A 41 -2.85 12.00 5.04
C GLU A 41 -1.42 11.69 5.50
N VAL A 42 -1.18 10.48 6.02
CA VAL A 42 0.18 10.02 6.35
C VAL A 42 0.99 9.83 5.07
N LEU A 43 0.41 9.24 4.03
CA LEU A 43 1.12 9.01 2.76
C LEU A 43 1.45 10.34 2.06
N LYS A 44 0.50 11.29 2.05
CA LYS A 44 0.73 12.65 1.54
C LYS A 44 1.82 13.38 2.31
N THR A 45 1.83 13.27 3.65
CA THR A 45 2.88 13.88 4.48
C THR A 45 4.26 13.32 4.11
N VAL A 46 4.36 12.01 3.87
CA VAL A 46 5.64 11.41 3.43
C VAL A 46 6.03 11.90 2.03
N GLU A 47 5.09 12.06 1.10
CA GLU A 47 5.36 12.67 -0.22
C GLU A 47 5.86 14.11 -0.09
N GLU A 48 5.21 14.93 0.74
CA GLU A 48 5.55 16.33 0.97
C GLU A 48 6.95 16.48 1.57
N GLU A 49 7.28 15.69 2.60
CA GLU A 49 8.53 15.83 3.35
C GLU A 49 9.72 15.09 2.71
N CYS A 50 9.49 13.94 2.07
CA CYS A 50 10.55 13.06 1.55
C CYS A 50 10.57 12.96 0.02
N GLY A 51 9.58 13.51 -0.67
CA GLY A 51 9.44 13.45 -2.12
C GLY A 51 8.81 12.16 -2.65
N LYS A 52 8.26 12.26 -3.86
CA LYS A 52 7.52 11.18 -4.53
C LYS A 52 8.34 9.91 -4.78
N GLU A 53 9.62 10.03 -5.12
CA GLU A 53 10.47 8.86 -5.42
C GLU A 53 10.76 8.03 -4.15
N THR A 54 10.96 8.70 -3.02
CA THR A 54 11.10 8.03 -1.72
C THR A 54 9.83 7.28 -1.37
N LEU A 55 8.67 7.94 -1.51
CA LEU A 55 7.38 7.30 -1.26
C LEU A 55 7.15 6.08 -2.18
N ARG A 56 7.44 6.20 -3.48
CA ARG A 56 7.35 5.12 -4.45
C ARG A 56 8.20 3.91 -4.03
N THR A 57 9.45 4.16 -3.63
CA THR A 57 10.34 3.11 -3.15
C THR A 57 9.74 2.39 -1.94
N LEU A 58 9.23 3.14 -0.96
CA LEU A 58 8.60 2.57 0.23
C LEU A 58 7.34 1.76 -0.09
N MET A 59 6.53 2.20 -1.07
CA MET A 59 5.30 1.51 -1.49
C MET A 59 5.58 0.18 -2.22
N MET A 60 6.75 0.05 -2.85
CA MET A 60 7.22 -1.15 -3.53
C MET A 60 7.88 -2.16 -2.58
N GLU A 61 8.22 -1.75 -1.36
CA GLU A 61 8.77 -2.67 -0.36
C GLU A 61 7.77 -3.77 -0.02
N LYS A 62 8.34 -4.94 0.28
CA LYS A 62 7.61 -6.12 0.72
C LYS A 62 7.93 -6.43 2.17
N ASP A 63 6.90 -6.79 2.92
CA ASP A 63 7.02 -7.32 4.27
C ASP A 63 7.58 -8.76 4.26
N GLU A 64 7.66 -9.41 5.42
CA GLU A 64 8.15 -10.78 5.55
C GLU A 64 7.35 -11.82 4.76
N LEU A 65 6.08 -11.55 4.47
CA LEU A 65 5.18 -12.43 3.73
C LEU A 65 5.11 -12.06 2.24
N GLY A 66 5.93 -11.11 1.78
CA GLY A 66 5.90 -10.64 0.40
C GLY A 66 4.74 -9.68 0.11
N VAL A 67 4.02 -9.22 1.14
CA VAL A 67 2.87 -8.32 1.04
C VAL A 67 3.38 -6.89 0.85
N THR A 68 2.75 -6.16 -0.07
CA THR A 68 3.00 -4.73 -0.31
C THR A 68 1.90 -3.89 0.32
N CYS A 69 2.10 -2.57 0.44
CA CYS A 69 1.06 -1.66 0.90
C CYS A 69 -0.24 -1.73 0.06
N ALA A 70 -0.16 -2.06 -1.24
CA ALA A 70 -1.33 -2.24 -2.10
C ALA A 70 -2.18 -3.45 -1.69
N HIS A 71 -1.55 -4.55 -1.26
CA HIS A 71 -2.23 -5.72 -0.72
C HIS A 71 -3.01 -5.37 0.55
N GLU A 72 -2.37 -4.65 1.48
CA GLU A 72 -2.99 -4.20 2.74
C GLU A 72 -4.19 -3.29 2.49
N ALA A 73 -4.03 -2.23 1.66
CA ALA A 73 -5.13 -1.35 1.32
C ALA A 73 -6.29 -2.10 0.65
N SER A 74 -5.98 -3.09 -0.20
CA SER A 74 -6.97 -3.87 -0.92
C SER A 74 -7.77 -4.80 0.00
N GLY A 75 -7.09 -5.56 0.85
CA GLY A 75 -7.71 -6.46 1.83
C GLY A 75 -8.50 -5.72 2.91
N ARG A 76 -8.33 -4.40 3.04
CA ARG A 76 -9.08 -3.55 3.96
C ARG A 76 -10.11 -2.65 3.27
N GLY A 77 -10.18 -2.70 1.94
CA GLY A 77 -11.15 -1.94 1.15
C GLY A 77 -10.84 -0.44 1.02
N HIS A 78 -9.60 -0.03 1.31
CA HIS A 78 -9.15 1.36 1.26
C HIS A 78 -8.85 1.80 -0.18
N LEU A 79 -9.91 1.93 -0.97
CA LEU A 79 -9.86 2.28 -2.39
C LEU A 79 -9.15 3.61 -2.67
N GLU A 80 -9.29 4.60 -1.78
CA GLU A 80 -8.60 5.88 -1.95
C GLU A 80 -7.08 5.72 -1.89
N VAL A 81 -6.58 4.94 -0.92
CA VAL A 81 -5.16 4.60 -0.82
C VAL A 81 -4.72 3.83 -2.06
N LEU A 82 -5.49 2.84 -2.49
CA LEU A 82 -5.12 2.04 -3.66
C LEU A 82 -4.99 2.90 -4.93
N ARG A 83 -5.92 3.84 -5.16
CA ARG A 83 -5.82 4.81 -6.28
C ARG A 83 -4.53 5.61 -6.24
N TYR A 84 -4.18 6.10 -5.05
CA TYR A 84 -2.98 6.91 -4.86
C TYR A 84 -1.70 6.09 -5.04
N VAL A 85 -1.69 4.85 -4.56
CA VAL A 85 -0.60 3.90 -4.79
C VAL A 85 -0.41 3.64 -6.29
N VAL A 86 -1.48 3.37 -7.04
CA VAL A 86 -1.41 3.17 -8.50
C VAL A 86 -0.92 4.43 -9.23
N ALA A 87 -1.42 5.61 -8.85
CA ALA A 87 -0.97 6.88 -9.43
C ALA A 87 0.52 7.21 -9.11
N THR A 88 1.08 6.61 -8.07
CA THR A 88 2.46 6.83 -7.63
C THR A 88 3.42 5.78 -8.18
N CYS A 89 3.02 4.51 -8.15
CA CYS A 89 3.87 3.38 -8.45
C CYS A 89 3.63 2.79 -9.82
N GLY A 90 2.48 3.02 -10.44
CA GLY A 90 2.04 2.34 -11.65
C GLY A 90 1.21 1.09 -11.36
N GLU A 91 0.58 0.57 -12.42
CA GLU A 91 -0.30 -0.60 -12.35
C GLU A 91 0.46 -1.92 -12.15
N GLU A 92 1.77 -1.94 -12.39
CA GLU A 92 2.59 -3.15 -12.21
C GLU A 92 2.52 -3.69 -10.77
N LEU A 93 2.37 -2.80 -9.79
CA LEU A 93 2.28 -3.18 -8.38
C LEU A 93 1.03 -4.03 -8.08
N LEU A 94 -0.02 -3.91 -8.91
CA LEU A 94 -1.24 -4.70 -8.79
C LEU A 94 -1.05 -6.15 -9.26
N ARG A 95 0.04 -6.45 -9.96
CA ARG A 95 0.39 -7.80 -10.41
C ARG A 95 1.39 -8.49 -9.49
N GLU A 96 1.93 -7.77 -8.51
CA GLU A 96 2.82 -8.35 -7.51
C GLU A 96 2.09 -9.43 -6.71
N LYS A 97 2.84 -10.49 -6.41
CA LYS A 97 2.37 -11.62 -5.62
C LYS A 97 3.09 -11.66 -4.29
N ASP A 98 2.32 -11.96 -3.25
CA ASP A 98 2.86 -12.33 -1.95
C ASP A 98 3.44 -13.77 -1.98
N MET A 99 3.98 -14.22 -0.85
CA MET A 99 4.58 -15.56 -0.73
C MET A 99 3.59 -16.70 -0.98
N ASN A 100 2.30 -16.46 -0.80
CA ASN A 100 1.24 -17.43 -1.07
C ASN A 100 0.75 -17.37 -2.53
N GLY A 101 1.35 -16.51 -3.36
CA GLY A 101 0.93 -16.31 -4.74
C GLY A 101 -0.30 -15.42 -4.90
N ARG A 102 -0.79 -14.80 -3.80
CA ARG A 102 -1.97 -13.94 -3.81
C ARG A 102 -1.58 -12.57 -4.35
N THR A 103 -2.44 -12.00 -5.18
CA THR A 103 -2.38 -10.59 -5.59
C THR A 103 -3.28 -9.74 -4.68
N PHE A 104 -3.20 -8.41 -4.80
CA PHE A 104 -4.12 -7.51 -4.09
C PHE A 104 -5.61 -7.86 -4.37
N ALA A 105 -5.95 -8.31 -5.59
CA ALA A 105 -7.31 -8.69 -5.98
C ALA A 105 -7.80 -9.93 -5.23
N HIS A 106 -6.92 -10.90 -4.94
CA HIS A 106 -7.27 -12.05 -4.11
C HIS A 106 -7.66 -11.60 -2.69
N MET A 107 -6.92 -10.66 -2.12
CA MET A 107 -7.23 -10.11 -0.79
C MET A 107 -8.56 -9.33 -0.77
N ALA A 108 -8.79 -8.44 -1.74
CA ALA A 108 -10.08 -7.75 -1.84
C ALA A 108 -11.25 -8.72 -2.07
N SER A 109 -11.04 -9.80 -2.83
CA SER A 109 -12.08 -10.80 -3.07
C SER A 109 -12.39 -11.62 -1.81
N ALA A 110 -11.35 -12.04 -1.07
CA ALA A 110 -11.50 -12.78 0.17
C ALA A 110 -12.28 -11.99 1.23
N GLU A 111 -12.07 -10.68 1.28
CA GLU A 111 -12.70 -9.77 2.25
C GLU A 111 -13.97 -9.09 1.72
N GLY A 112 -14.39 -9.38 0.47
CA GLY A 112 -15.65 -8.90 -0.11
C GLY A 112 -15.64 -7.43 -0.55
N HIS A 113 -14.48 -6.84 -0.79
CA HIS A 113 -14.32 -5.43 -1.19
C HIS A 113 -14.57 -5.22 -2.69
N LEU A 114 -15.84 -5.34 -3.09
CA LEU A 114 -16.29 -5.21 -4.49
C LEU A 114 -15.85 -3.90 -5.16
N GLU A 115 -15.79 -2.79 -4.42
CA GLU A 115 -15.41 -1.50 -5.00
C GLU A 115 -13.95 -1.44 -5.45
N VAL A 116 -13.07 -2.10 -4.70
CA VAL A 116 -11.66 -2.26 -5.07
C VAL A 116 -11.52 -3.11 -6.32
N LEU A 117 -12.27 -4.21 -6.41
CA LEU A 117 -12.26 -5.09 -7.58
C LEU A 117 -12.77 -4.37 -8.83
N ARG A 118 -13.88 -3.63 -8.73
CA ARG A 118 -14.41 -2.83 -9.84
C ARG A 118 -13.37 -1.82 -10.35
N TYR A 119 -12.77 -1.07 -9.42
CA TYR A 119 -11.77 -0.07 -9.77
C TYR A 119 -10.61 -0.67 -10.57
N VAL A 120 -10.13 -1.85 -10.17
CA VAL A 120 -8.99 -2.45 -10.88
C VAL A 120 -9.40 -3.12 -12.19
N VAL A 121 -10.62 -3.65 -12.34
CA VAL A 121 -11.11 -4.07 -13.66
C VAL A 121 -11.19 -2.87 -14.62
N GLU A 122 -11.66 -1.72 -14.15
CA GLU A 122 -11.73 -0.49 -14.93
C GLU A 122 -10.34 0.05 -15.32
N THR A 123 -9.35 -0.12 -14.43
CA THR A 123 -8.00 0.44 -14.61
C THR A 123 -7.09 -0.51 -15.40
N CYS A 124 -7.09 -1.80 -15.07
CA CYS A 124 -6.11 -2.78 -15.55
C CYS A 124 -6.71 -3.94 -16.39
N GLY A 125 -8.03 -3.93 -16.59
CA GLY A 125 -8.76 -5.00 -17.27
C GLY A 125 -9.01 -6.24 -16.40
N GLU A 126 -9.89 -7.13 -16.86
CA GLU A 126 -10.29 -8.33 -16.10
C GLU A 126 -9.16 -9.35 -15.87
N GLU A 127 -8.05 -9.25 -16.60
CA GLU A 127 -6.95 -10.23 -16.52
C GLU A 127 -6.34 -10.31 -15.12
N VAL A 128 -6.30 -9.18 -14.41
CA VAL A 128 -5.82 -9.10 -13.02
C VAL A 128 -6.64 -9.94 -12.03
N LEU A 129 -7.90 -10.25 -12.37
CA LEU A 129 -8.76 -11.13 -11.58
C LEU A 129 -8.58 -12.62 -11.91
N ARG A 130 -7.88 -12.94 -13.01
CA ARG A 130 -7.71 -14.32 -13.51
C ARG A 130 -6.37 -14.94 -13.13
N GLU A 131 -5.50 -14.16 -12.50
CA GLU A 131 -4.31 -14.66 -11.82
C GLU A 131 -4.76 -15.76 -10.85
N LYS A 132 -4.22 -16.97 -10.98
CA LYS A 132 -4.55 -18.08 -10.07
C LYS A 132 -3.61 -18.06 -8.88
N ASP A 133 -4.16 -18.38 -7.71
CA ASP A 133 -3.39 -18.89 -6.57
C ASP A 133 -2.54 -20.09 -7.01
N LYS A 134 -1.33 -20.22 -6.44
CA LYS A 134 -0.44 -21.37 -6.71
C LYS A 134 -0.96 -22.66 -6.10
#